data_AF-A0A3N7GMT0-F1
#
_entry.id   AF-A0A3N7GMT0-F1
#
_cell.length_a   1.000
_cell.length_b   1.000
_cell.length_c   1.000
_cell.angle_alpha   90.00
_cell.angle_beta   90.00
_cell.angle_gamma   90.00
#
_symmetry.space_group_name_H-M   'P 1'
#
loop_
_entity.id
_entity.type
_entity.pdbx_description
1 polymer ?
#
loop_
_entity_poly.entity_id
_entity_poly.type
_entity_poly.pdbx_seq_one_letter_code
_entity_poly.pdbx_strand_id
1 'polypeptide(L)'
;HQILYKALTVLNGFVKPELRDKLNRLCFEFQDVELVDIQKKDFERIVIDRKNKDYERALDIARIILLNYSPSLNYGNENLLTLLFDMNALWEEYIFRILHKHKPAGTEVSFQNSAKFWENKRIRPDIVVKTENEVFVIDTKWKIIDSANPSDADLKQMFVYNLHWQAEKSMLLYPQLDQTDTDFGNYYYGNLGKKCKLGFVSMVGQNRIRDSRILADEIFDKLIQSASYS
;
A
#
# COMPACT_ATOMS: atom_id res chain seq x y z
N HIS A 1 2.01 21.07 20.48
CA HIS A 1 3.48 21.15 20.63
C HIS A 1 4.07 20.01 21.43
N GLN A 2 3.58 19.69 22.63
CA GLN A 2 4.08 18.57 23.46
C GLN A 2 4.17 17.23 22.71
N ILE A 3 3.14 16.85 21.95
CA ILE A 3 3.15 15.64 21.09
C ILE A 3 4.31 15.65 20.10
N LEU A 4 4.51 16.76 19.39
CA LEU A 4 5.57 16.89 18.39
C LEU A 4 6.94 16.82 19.06
N TYR A 5 7.11 17.49 20.20
CA TYR A 5 8.37 17.47 20.92
C TYR A 5 8.70 16.05 21.41
N LYS A 6 7.73 15.35 22.01
CA LYS A 6 7.90 13.95 22.42
C LYS A 6 8.30 13.07 21.23
N ALA A 7 7.65 13.22 20.07
CA ALA A 7 8.02 12.47 18.86
C ALA A 7 9.45 12.75 18.38
N LEU A 8 9.90 14.02 18.42
CA LEU A 8 11.27 14.40 18.07
C LEU A 8 12.30 13.77 19.03
N THR A 9 12.00 13.70 20.34
CA THR A 9 12.88 13.04 21.31
C THR A 9 13.01 11.54 21.05
N VAL A 10 11.94 10.87 20.65
CA VAL A 10 11.97 9.45 20.25
C VAL A 10 12.83 9.28 19.00
N LEU A 11 12.68 10.14 17.99
CA LEU A 11 13.45 10.08 16.74
C LEU A 11 14.96 10.22 16.94
N ASN A 12 15.42 10.88 18.01
CA ASN A 12 16.85 11.08 18.27
C ASN A 12 17.65 9.75 18.36
N GLY A 13 16.99 8.65 18.74
CA GLY A 13 17.59 7.31 18.76
C GLY A 13 17.67 6.62 17.40
N PHE A 14 17.00 7.13 16.36
CA PHE A 14 16.79 6.43 15.08
C PHE A 14 17.23 7.22 13.84
N VAL A 15 17.54 8.51 13.99
CA VAL A 15 17.93 9.36 12.84
C VAL A 15 19.36 9.05 12.37
N LYS A 16 19.55 9.10 11.04
CA LYS A 16 20.87 9.03 10.42
C LYS A 16 21.73 10.25 10.81
N PRO A 17 23.08 10.13 10.83
CA PRO A 17 23.97 11.23 11.23
C PRO A 17 23.73 12.55 10.49
N GLU A 18 23.38 12.50 9.20
CA GLU A 18 23.18 13.67 8.36
C GLU A 18 21.94 14.50 8.75
N LEU A 19 20.98 13.88 9.45
CA LEU A 19 19.75 14.53 9.92
C LEU A 19 19.84 14.99 11.38
N ARG A 20 20.90 14.62 12.09
CA ARG A 20 21.02 14.84 13.54
C ARG A 20 21.11 16.32 13.91
N ASP A 21 21.86 17.11 13.15
CA ASP A 21 21.94 18.57 13.37
C ASP A 21 20.57 19.23 13.19
N LYS A 22 19.85 18.87 12.12
CA LYS A 22 18.50 19.38 11.87
C LYS A 22 17.52 18.99 12.98
N LEU A 23 17.60 17.76 13.48
CA LEU A 23 16.77 17.30 14.60
C LEU A 23 17.07 18.11 15.87
N ASN A 24 18.35 18.31 16.21
CA ASN A 24 18.74 19.05 17.40
C ASN A 24 18.27 20.50 17.36
N ARG A 25 18.39 21.17 16.21
CA ARG A 25 17.85 22.54 16.02
C ARG A 25 16.33 22.56 16.24
N LEU A 26 15.60 21.61 15.68
CA LEU A 26 14.16 21.51 15.93
C LEU A 26 13.86 21.29 17.40
N CYS A 27 14.56 20.38 18.08
CA CYS A 27 14.40 20.15 19.52
C CYS A 27 14.68 21.40 20.36
N PHE A 28 15.65 22.23 19.95
CA PHE A 28 15.96 23.49 20.61
C PHE A 28 14.80 24.50 20.55
N GLU A 29 14.07 24.57 19.43
CA GLU A 29 12.86 25.39 19.31
C GLU A 29 11.74 24.97 20.28
N PHE A 30 11.81 23.76 20.84
CA PHE A 30 10.88 23.25 21.85
C PHE A 30 11.43 23.29 23.29
N GLN A 31 12.54 24.00 23.55
CA GLN A 31 13.19 24.02 24.87
C GLN A 31 12.28 24.45 26.03
N ASP A 32 11.31 25.33 25.75
CA ASP A 32 10.35 25.82 26.75
C ASP A 32 9.09 24.94 26.88
N VAL A 33 9.01 23.84 26.11
CA VAL A 33 7.88 22.91 26.12
C VAL A 33 8.17 21.74 27.04
N GLU A 34 7.32 21.57 28.05
CA GLU A 34 7.42 20.46 28.99
C GLU A 34 7.23 19.10 28.29
N LEU A 35 8.13 18.15 28.57
CA LEU A 35 7.99 16.76 28.14
C LEU A 35 6.96 16.04 29.01
N VAL A 36 5.91 15.56 28.36
CA VAL A 36 4.86 14.76 29.00
C VAL A 36 4.80 13.37 28.35
N ASP A 37 4.25 12.42 29.09
CA ASP A 37 3.89 11.14 28.50
C ASP A 37 2.67 11.29 27.59
N ILE A 38 2.75 10.73 26.38
CA ILE A 38 1.73 10.90 25.35
C ILE A 38 1.08 9.56 25.09
N GLN A 39 -0.23 9.52 25.30
CA GLN A 39 -1.08 8.35 25.11
C GLN A 39 -2.00 8.56 23.92
N LYS A 40 -2.61 7.47 23.43
CA LYS A 40 -3.57 7.53 22.30
C LYS A 40 -4.66 8.59 22.49
N LYS A 41 -5.21 8.69 23.71
CA LYS A 41 -6.24 9.68 24.09
C LYS A 41 -5.81 11.14 23.88
N ASP A 42 -4.51 11.44 23.96
CA ASP A 42 -4.02 12.82 23.82
C ASP A 42 -4.10 13.29 22.36
N PHE A 43 -4.00 12.36 21.39
CA PHE A 43 -4.25 12.65 19.99
C PHE A 43 -5.75 12.87 19.69
N GLU A 44 -6.63 12.17 20.39
CA GLU A 44 -8.09 12.27 20.20
C GLU A 44 -8.64 13.61 20.70
N ARG A 45 -7.93 14.27 21.62
CA ARG A 45 -8.28 15.60 22.15
C ARG A 45 -7.92 16.74 21.21
N ILE A 46 -7.12 16.48 20.16
CA ILE A 46 -6.71 17.52 19.21
C ILE A 46 -7.80 17.70 18.16
N VAL A 47 -8.38 18.90 18.13
CA VAL A 47 -9.27 19.33 17.04
C VAL A 47 -8.45 20.12 16.04
N ILE A 48 -8.41 19.63 14.79
CA ILE A 48 -7.75 20.34 13.70
C ILE A 48 -8.63 21.49 13.23
N ASP A 49 -8.11 22.71 13.30
CA ASP A 49 -8.75 23.94 12.89
C ASP A 49 -7.82 24.76 11.96
N ARG A 50 -8.25 25.96 11.56
CA ARG A 50 -7.46 26.82 10.67
C ARG A 50 -6.10 27.25 11.26
N LYS A 51 -5.94 27.26 12.59
CA LYS A 51 -4.73 27.73 13.28
C LYS A 51 -3.67 26.65 13.38
N ASN A 52 -4.06 25.37 13.38
CA ASN A 52 -3.14 24.26 13.57
C ASN A 52 -3.07 23.29 12.36
N LYS A 53 -3.79 23.59 11.28
CA LYS A 53 -3.81 22.80 10.04
C LYS A 53 -2.42 22.49 9.48
N ASP A 54 -1.48 23.44 9.56
CA ASP A 54 -0.12 23.23 9.06
C ASP A 54 0.65 22.14 9.83
N TYR A 55 0.22 21.82 11.05
CA TYR A 55 0.80 20.76 11.88
C TYR A 55 0.15 19.40 11.67
N GLU A 56 -0.96 19.30 10.93
CA GLU A 56 -1.74 18.05 10.78
C GLU A 56 -0.85 16.87 10.36
N ARG A 57 -0.05 17.06 9.30
CA ARG A 57 0.90 16.03 8.84
C ARG A 57 1.95 15.66 9.88
N ALA A 58 2.48 16.64 10.59
CA ALA A 58 3.48 16.40 11.63
C ALA A 58 2.87 15.64 12.82
N LEU A 59 1.61 15.93 13.16
CA LEU A 59 0.86 15.24 14.20
C LEU A 59 0.52 13.80 13.81
N ASP A 60 0.17 13.55 12.54
CA ASP A 60 -0.05 12.19 12.05
C ASP A 60 1.23 11.35 12.10
N ILE A 61 2.36 11.91 11.67
CA ILE A 61 3.68 11.25 11.78
C ILE A 61 4.03 11.00 13.25
N ALA A 62 3.81 11.99 14.12
CA ALA A 62 4.04 11.84 15.56
C ALA A 62 3.15 10.74 16.17
N ARG A 63 1.90 10.61 15.71
CA ARG A 63 0.99 9.53 16.13
C ARG A 63 1.56 8.17 15.76
N ILE A 64 2.02 8.02 14.52
CA ILE A 64 2.63 6.78 14.05
C ILE A 64 3.87 6.45 14.89
N ILE A 65 4.78 7.41 15.10
CA ILE A 65 6.01 7.17 15.88
C ILE A 65 5.68 6.79 17.32
N LEU A 66 4.87 7.60 18.02
CA LEU A 66 4.66 7.46 19.45
C LEU A 66 3.81 6.26 19.82
N LEU A 67 2.79 5.91 19.02
CA LEU A 67 1.94 4.74 19.31
C LEU A 67 2.60 3.41 18.94
N ASN A 68 3.70 3.43 18.21
CA ASN A 68 4.46 2.23 17.81
C ASN A 68 5.84 2.14 18.49
N TYR A 69 6.15 3.08 19.40
CA TYR A 69 7.38 3.10 20.16
C TYR A 69 7.20 2.30 21.46
N SER A 70 8.00 1.23 21.62
CA SER A 70 7.94 0.36 22.79
C SER A 70 9.27 0.39 23.56
N PRO A 71 9.44 1.32 24.52
CA PRO A 71 10.66 1.42 25.32
C PRO A 71 10.84 0.25 26.31
N SER A 72 9.84 -0.62 26.46
CA SER A 72 9.81 -1.71 27.45
C SER A 72 10.22 -3.08 26.91
N LEU A 73 10.44 -3.23 25.59
CA LEU A 73 10.97 -4.47 24.98
C LEU A 73 12.51 -4.45 25.02
N ASN A 74 13.07 -4.37 26.24
CA ASN A 74 14.51 -4.31 26.46
C ASN A 74 15.11 -5.72 26.42
N TYR A 75 15.64 -6.13 25.27
CA TYR A 75 16.65 -7.18 25.16
C TYR A 75 17.93 -6.51 24.65
N GLY A 76 18.85 -6.17 25.57
CA GLY A 76 19.98 -5.30 25.27
C GLY A 76 19.63 -3.80 25.36
N ASN A 77 20.64 -2.94 25.30
CA ASN A 77 20.57 -1.49 25.56
C ASN A 77 19.92 -0.69 24.40
N GLU A 78 19.00 -1.31 23.66
CA GLU A 78 18.48 -0.77 22.39
C GLU A 78 16.96 -0.57 22.46
N ASN A 79 16.53 0.68 22.26
CA ASN A 79 15.12 1.03 22.17
C ASN A 79 14.56 0.60 20.80
N LEU A 80 13.39 -0.06 20.78
CA LEU A 80 12.77 -0.53 19.54
C LEU A 80 11.56 0.33 19.12
N LEU A 81 11.60 0.84 17.89
CA LEU A 81 10.44 1.40 17.21
C LEU A 81 9.85 0.33 16.30
N THR A 82 8.81 -0.37 16.76
CA THR A 82 8.15 -1.43 15.98
C THR A 82 7.03 -0.84 15.14
N LEU A 83 7.35 -0.40 13.93
CA LEU A 83 6.33 -0.04 12.94
C LEU A 83 5.72 -1.32 12.33
N LEU A 84 4.81 -1.96 13.08
CA LEU A 84 4.05 -3.10 12.58
C LEU A 84 2.87 -2.57 11.77
N PHE A 85 3.08 -2.39 10.47
CA PHE A 85 2.00 -2.11 9.53
C PHE A 85 1.47 -3.40 8.91
N ASP A 86 0.15 -3.42 8.65
CA ASP A 86 -0.41 -4.40 7.73
C ASP A 86 0.03 -4.02 6.30
N MET A 87 1.14 -4.62 5.88
CA MET A 87 1.73 -4.34 4.57
C MET A 87 0.86 -4.79 3.41
N ASN A 88 -0.04 -5.76 3.61
CA ASN A 88 -1.00 -6.14 2.57
C ASN A 88 -2.00 -5.01 2.36
N ALA A 89 -2.63 -4.53 3.45
CA ALA A 89 -3.59 -3.43 3.36
C ALA A 89 -2.96 -2.14 2.81
N LEU A 90 -1.73 -1.82 3.21
CA LEU A 90 -1.00 -0.66 2.65
C LEU A 90 -0.71 -0.83 1.17
N TRP A 91 -0.32 -2.02 0.74
CA TRP A 91 -0.03 -2.31 -0.68
C TRP A 91 -1.30 -2.21 -1.54
N GLU A 92 -2.38 -2.86 -1.12
CA GLU A 92 -3.71 -2.77 -1.73
C GLU A 92 -4.15 -1.31 -1.91
N GLU A 93 -4.11 -0.55 -0.82
CA GLU A 93 -4.56 0.84 -0.79
C GLU A 93 -3.65 1.74 -1.63
N TYR A 94 -2.34 1.52 -1.61
CA TYR A 94 -1.38 2.27 -2.42
C TYR A 94 -1.65 2.08 -3.92
N ILE A 95 -1.74 0.83 -4.38
CA ILE A 95 -2.02 0.51 -5.79
C ILE A 95 -3.37 1.10 -6.21
N PHE A 96 -4.40 0.95 -5.39
CA PHE A 96 -5.71 1.55 -5.68
C PHE A 96 -5.61 3.07 -5.83
N ARG A 97 -4.96 3.77 -4.90
CA ARG A 97 -4.86 5.23 -4.91
C ARG A 97 -4.15 5.74 -6.16
N ILE A 98 -3.07 5.10 -6.60
CA ILE A 98 -2.35 5.54 -7.81
C ILE A 98 -3.18 5.28 -9.07
N LEU A 99 -3.84 4.11 -9.18
CA LEU A 99 -4.70 3.77 -10.32
C LEU A 99 -5.90 4.71 -10.38
N HIS A 100 -6.58 4.94 -9.26
CA HIS A 100 -7.74 5.83 -9.21
C HIS A 100 -7.38 7.28 -9.55
N LYS A 101 -6.21 7.76 -9.13
CA LYS A 101 -5.74 9.12 -9.37
C LYS A 101 -5.39 9.37 -10.84
N HIS A 102 -4.78 8.38 -11.50
CA HIS A 102 -4.25 8.52 -12.86
C HIS A 102 -4.99 7.67 -13.89
N LYS A 103 -6.20 7.19 -13.57
CA LYS A 103 -7.01 6.40 -14.51
C LYS A 103 -7.26 7.16 -15.83
N PRO A 104 -7.19 6.48 -16.98
CA PRO A 104 -7.59 7.04 -18.27
C PRO A 104 -9.04 7.52 -18.26
N ALA A 105 -9.38 8.42 -19.19
CA ALA A 105 -10.77 8.80 -19.41
C ALA A 105 -11.61 7.57 -19.82
N GLY A 106 -12.86 7.51 -19.35
CA GLY A 106 -13.74 6.36 -19.59
C GLY A 106 -13.45 5.13 -18.72
N THR A 107 -12.45 5.20 -17.83
CA THR A 107 -12.12 4.11 -16.89
C THR A 107 -12.66 4.40 -15.50
N GLU A 108 -13.31 3.42 -14.90
CA GLU A 108 -13.69 3.37 -13.49
C GLU A 108 -12.74 2.44 -12.74
N VAL A 109 -12.20 2.90 -11.62
CA VAL A 109 -11.37 2.09 -10.71
C VAL A 109 -12.05 2.06 -9.37
N SER A 110 -12.46 0.88 -8.94
CA SER A 110 -13.17 0.68 -7.68
C SER A 110 -12.34 -0.17 -6.73
N PHE A 111 -12.30 0.23 -5.46
CA PHE A 111 -11.59 -0.48 -4.41
C PHE A 111 -12.53 -1.43 -3.70
N GLN A 112 -12.05 -2.62 -3.39
CA GLN A 112 -12.60 -3.43 -2.33
C GLN A 112 -14.10 -3.71 -2.52
N ASN A 113 -14.49 -3.89 -3.78
CA ASN A 113 -15.85 -4.14 -4.20
C ASN A 113 -16.28 -5.52 -3.71
N SER A 114 -17.50 -5.69 -3.19
CA SER A 114 -17.89 -6.96 -2.57
C SER A 114 -19.19 -7.51 -3.15
N ALA A 115 -19.25 -8.83 -3.31
CA ALA A 115 -20.43 -9.57 -3.75
C ALA A 115 -20.79 -10.65 -2.73
N LYS A 116 -22.07 -11.04 -2.67
CA LYS A 116 -22.50 -12.21 -1.89
C LYS A 116 -21.89 -13.46 -2.52
N PHE A 117 -21.32 -14.35 -1.70
CA PHE A 117 -20.66 -15.56 -2.18
C PHE A 117 -21.31 -16.82 -1.63
N TRP A 118 -21.29 -17.00 -0.30
CA TRP A 118 -21.84 -18.17 0.37
C TRP A 118 -22.53 -17.77 1.67
N GLU A 119 -23.85 -17.87 1.73
CA GLU A 119 -24.65 -17.40 2.86
C GLU A 119 -24.32 -15.94 3.22
N ASN A 120 -23.82 -15.70 4.44
CA ASN A 120 -23.40 -14.39 4.93
C ASN A 120 -21.96 -14.03 4.52
N LYS A 121 -21.22 -14.93 3.86
CA LYS A 121 -19.87 -14.67 3.38
C LYS A 121 -19.89 -13.91 2.06
N ARG A 122 -19.00 -12.93 1.97
CA ARG A 122 -18.79 -12.11 0.78
C ARG A 122 -17.45 -12.45 0.16
N ILE A 123 -17.36 -12.22 -1.14
CA ILE A 123 -16.12 -12.25 -1.91
C ILE A 123 -15.75 -10.83 -2.30
N ARG A 124 -14.46 -10.50 -2.30
CA ARG A 124 -13.97 -9.13 -2.43
C ARG A 124 -12.58 -9.10 -3.09
N PRO A 125 -12.47 -8.80 -4.39
CA PRO A 125 -11.19 -8.45 -4.98
C PRO A 125 -10.71 -7.11 -4.44
N ASP A 126 -9.39 -6.92 -4.47
CA ASP A 126 -8.77 -5.67 -4.04
C ASP A 126 -9.19 -4.52 -4.94
N ILE A 127 -9.12 -4.71 -6.27
CA ILE A 127 -9.38 -3.64 -7.24
C ILE A 127 -10.13 -4.21 -8.45
N VAL A 128 -11.16 -3.49 -8.89
CA VAL A 128 -11.87 -3.75 -10.15
C VAL A 128 -11.72 -2.53 -11.05
N VAL A 129 -11.21 -2.78 -12.25
CA VAL A 129 -11.02 -1.76 -13.30
C VAL A 129 -12.05 -2.03 -14.39
N LYS A 130 -12.92 -1.07 -14.64
CA LYS A 130 -13.91 -1.15 -15.72
C LYS A 130 -13.59 -0.09 -16.76
N THR A 131 -13.31 -0.54 -17.97
CA THR A 131 -13.18 0.32 -19.16
C THR A 131 -14.50 0.32 -19.93
N GLU A 132 -14.56 1.05 -21.05
CA GLU A 132 -15.72 1.01 -21.94
C GLU A 132 -15.95 -0.39 -22.54
N ASN A 133 -14.89 -1.19 -22.70
CA ASN A 133 -14.92 -2.46 -23.44
C ASN A 133 -14.82 -3.70 -22.55
N GLU A 134 -14.06 -3.63 -21.46
CA GLU A 134 -13.66 -4.80 -20.67
C GLU A 134 -13.60 -4.48 -19.16
N VAL A 135 -13.90 -5.48 -18.35
CA VAL A 135 -13.73 -5.46 -16.88
C VAL A 135 -12.51 -6.32 -16.54
N PHE A 136 -11.65 -5.79 -15.68
CA PHE A 136 -10.49 -6.45 -15.14
C PHE A 136 -10.57 -6.54 -13.62
N VAL A 137 -10.05 -7.63 -13.08
CA VAL A 137 -9.83 -7.79 -11.64
C VAL A 137 -8.34 -7.80 -11.35
N ILE A 138 -7.91 -6.97 -10.39
CA ILE A 138 -6.55 -7.00 -9.85
C ILE A 138 -6.65 -7.43 -8.38
N ASP A 139 -5.85 -8.42 -8.03
CA ASP A 139 -5.61 -8.84 -6.65
C ASP A 139 -4.12 -8.65 -6.36
N THR A 140 -3.81 -7.86 -5.35
CA THR A 140 -2.47 -7.43 -5.02
C THR A 140 -1.87 -8.34 -3.95
N LYS A 141 -0.59 -8.68 -4.08
CA LYS A 141 0.08 -9.59 -3.14
C LYS A 141 1.38 -8.97 -2.63
N TRP A 142 1.47 -8.71 -1.32
CA TRP A 142 2.70 -8.25 -0.69
C TRP A 142 3.64 -9.42 -0.37
N LYS A 143 4.20 -10.06 -1.40
CA LYS A 143 5.22 -11.11 -1.28
C LYS A 143 6.10 -11.13 -2.52
N ILE A 144 7.38 -11.46 -2.33
CA ILE A 144 8.31 -11.76 -3.44
C ILE A 144 8.15 -13.24 -3.79
N ILE A 145 8.07 -13.55 -5.08
CA ILE A 145 7.97 -14.93 -5.58
C ILE A 145 9.09 -15.17 -6.59
N ASP A 146 9.86 -16.25 -6.39
CA ASP A 146 11.04 -16.54 -7.23
C ASP A 146 10.68 -17.16 -8.58
N SER A 147 9.46 -17.69 -8.70
CA SER A 147 8.96 -18.30 -9.93
C SER A 147 7.70 -17.59 -10.39
N ALA A 148 7.55 -17.44 -11.70
CA ALA A 148 6.34 -16.96 -12.34
C ALA A 148 5.20 -18.00 -12.30
N ASN A 149 5.05 -18.69 -11.17
CA ASN A 149 4.07 -19.73 -10.94
C ASN A 149 3.19 -19.34 -9.74
N PRO A 150 1.95 -18.87 -9.98
CA PRO A 150 1.04 -18.54 -8.89
C PRO A 150 0.59 -19.80 -8.13
N SER A 151 0.12 -19.61 -6.89
CA SER A 151 -0.46 -20.72 -6.16
C SER A 151 -1.82 -21.12 -6.76
N ASP A 152 -2.15 -22.41 -6.69
CA ASP A 152 -3.49 -22.92 -7.07
C ASP A 152 -4.62 -22.18 -6.36
N ALA A 153 -4.40 -21.78 -5.11
CA ALA A 153 -5.38 -21.04 -4.32
C ALA A 153 -5.63 -19.65 -4.91
N ASP A 154 -4.56 -18.92 -5.26
CA ASP A 154 -4.63 -17.62 -5.91
C ASP A 154 -5.32 -17.75 -7.28
N LEU A 155 -4.95 -18.73 -8.10
CA LEU A 155 -5.58 -18.97 -9.40
C LEU A 155 -7.07 -19.30 -9.29
N LYS A 156 -7.47 -20.14 -8.33
CA LYS A 156 -8.88 -20.46 -8.08
C LYS A 156 -9.64 -19.23 -7.62
N GLN A 157 -9.05 -18.41 -6.75
CA GLN A 157 -9.63 -17.15 -6.30
C GLN A 157 -9.86 -16.19 -7.47
N MET A 158 -8.85 -15.97 -8.32
CA MET A 158 -8.97 -15.12 -9.51
C MET A 158 -10.03 -15.64 -10.49
N PHE A 159 -10.14 -16.95 -10.67
CA PHE A 159 -11.20 -17.53 -11.49
C PHE A 159 -12.59 -17.20 -10.93
N VAL A 160 -12.81 -17.35 -9.62
CA VAL A 160 -14.10 -16.99 -9.00
C VAL A 160 -14.37 -15.49 -9.14
N TYR A 161 -13.37 -14.62 -8.97
CA TYR A 161 -13.54 -13.20 -9.21
C TYR A 161 -13.97 -12.90 -10.65
N ASN A 162 -13.34 -13.53 -11.64
CA ASN A 162 -13.70 -13.35 -13.05
C ASN A 162 -15.16 -13.70 -13.33
N LEU A 163 -15.70 -14.73 -12.66
CA LEU A 163 -17.11 -15.08 -12.78
C LEU A 163 -18.02 -14.05 -12.12
N HIS A 164 -17.71 -13.61 -10.90
CA HIS A 164 -18.55 -12.68 -10.14
C HIS A 164 -18.60 -11.26 -10.72
N TRP A 165 -17.51 -10.79 -11.31
CA TRP A 165 -17.42 -9.45 -11.92
C TRP A 165 -17.55 -9.47 -13.44
N GLN A 166 -17.85 -10.62 -14.04
CA GLN A 166 -17.89 -10.82 -15.49
C GLN A 166 -16.60 -10.38 -16.21
N ALA A 167 -15.47 -10.32 -15.50
CA ALA A 167 -14.18 -9.98 -16.06
C ALA A 167 -13.69 -11.10 -16.99
N GLU A 168 -13.14 -10.76 -18.15
CA GLU A 168 -12.47 -11.73 -19.02
C GLU A 168 -11.05 -12.00 -18.53
N LYS A 169 -10.37 -10.94 -18.07
CA LYS A 169 -8.97 -10.98 -17.63
C LYS A 169 -8.81 -10.56 -16.18
N SER A 170 -7.81 -11.15 -15.56
CA SER A 170 -7.41 -10.85 -14.19
C SER A 170 -5.89 -10.82 -14.04
N MET A 171 -5.40 -10.11 -13.03
CA MET A 171 -3.98 -10.00 -12.75
C MET A 171 -3.71 -10.13 -11.25
N LEU A 172 -2.78 -11.00 -10.90
CA LEU A 172 -2.14 -10.99 -9.58
C LEU A 172 -0.96 -10.02 -9.66
N LEU A 173 -1.00 -8.94 -8.87
CA LEU A 173 0.01 -7.88 -8.91
C LEU A 173 0.95 -7.94 -7.71
N TYR A 174 2.23 -8.18 -7.99
CA TYR A 174 3.30 -8.32 -7.00
C TYR A 174 4.27 -7.13 -7.07
N PRO A 175 4.98 -6.85 -5.97
CA PRO A 175 6.21 -6.05 -6.02
C PRO A 175 7.24 -6.74 -6.92
N GLN A 176 7.94 -5.95 -7.74
CA GLN A 176 9.00 -6.45 -8.62
C GLN A 176 10.38 -6.32 -7.98
N LEU A 177 11.19 -7.37 -8.11
CA LEU A 177 12.63 -7.33 -7.84
C LEU A 177 13.41 -7.59 -9.14
N ASP A 178 13.28 -8.79 -9.68
CA ASP A 178 13.94 -9.31 -10.88
C ASP A 178 12.98 -10.07 -11.81
N GLN A 179 11.74 -10.29 -11.36
CA GLN A 179 10.70 -10.98 -12.10
C GLN A 179 10.19 -10.17 -13.28
N THR A 180 9.73 -10.88 -14.30
CA THR A 180 9.03 -10.34 -15.46
C THR A 180 7.57 -10.76 -15.45
N ASP A 181 6.71 -9.93 -16.05
CA ASP A 181 5.30 -10.25 -16.21
C ASP A 181 5.12 -11.54 -17.02
N THR A 182 4.08 -12.30 -16.72
CA THR A 182 3.69 -13.44 -17.56
C THR A 182 2.75 -13.02 -18.66
N ASP A 183 2.61 -13.87 -19.68
CA ASP A 183 1.43 -13.85 -20.52
C ASP A 183 0.16 -14.24 -19.74
N PHE A 184 -0.99 -13.95 -20.36
CA PHE A 184 -2.28 -14.41 -19.87
C PHE A 184 -2.43 -15.92 -20.08
N GLY A 185 -2.45 -16.67 -18.97
CA GLY A 185 -2.84 -18.06 -18.94
C GLY A 185 -4.36 -18.22 -19.05
N ASN A 186 -4.82 -19.34 -19.62
CA ASN A 186 -6.24 -19.62 -19.83
C ASN A 186 -6.80 -20.52 -18.73
N TYR A 187 -8.01 -20.24 -18.27
CA TYR A 187 -8.80 -21.18 -17.48
C TYR A 187 -9.59 -22.13 -18.38
N TYR A 188 -9.42 -23.43 -18.17
CA TYR A 188 -10.11 -24.47 -18.94
C TYR A 188 -11.41 -24.92 -18.27
N TYR A 189 -12.39 -24.02 -18.19
CA TYR A 189 -13.73 -24.33 -17.68
C TYR A 189 -14.81 -23.78 -18.60
N GLY A 190 -15.63 -24.67 -19.15
CA GLY A 190 -16.86 -24.32 -19.89
C GLY A 190 -16.68 -23.36 -21.07
N ASN A 191 -15.49 -23.32 -21.70
CA ASN A 191 -15.14 -22.37 -22.77
C ASN A 191 -15.42 -20.89 -22.41
N LEU A 192 -15.37 -20.53 -21.12
CA LEU A 192 -15.69 -19.18 -20.66
C LEU A 192 -14.64 -18.13 -21.06
N GLY A 193 -13.51 -18.55 -21.64
CA GLY A 193 -12.46 -17.67 -22.14
C GLY A 193 -11.75 -16.84 -21.07
N LYS A 194 -11.90 -17.21 -19.78
CA LYS A 194 -11.34 -16.45 -18.66
C LYS A 194 -9.83 -16.62 -18.59
N LYS A 195 -9.12 -15.55 -18.22
CA LYS A 195 -7.65 -15.52 -18.20
C LYS A 195 -7.11 -14.87 -16.93
N CYS A 196 -5.92 -15.29 -16.54
CA CYS A 196 -5.15 -14.68 -15.45
C CYS A 196 -3.68 -14.56 -15.83
N LYS A 197 -3.01 -13.52 -15.35
CA LYS A 197 -1.55 -13.37 -15.44
C LYS A 197 -0.93 -12.90 -14.13
N LEU A 198 0.39 -12.96 -14.06
CA LEU A 198 1.18 -12.29 -13.04
C LEU A 198 1.72 -10.97 -13.59
N GLY A 199 1.50 -9.90 -12.84
CA GLY A 199 2.14 -8.61 -13.06
C GLY A 199 3.10 -8.30 -11.92
N PHE A 200 4.23 -7.70 -12.25
CA PHE A 200 5.23 -7.24 -11.29
C PHE A 200 5.44 -5.74 -11.49
N VAL A 201 5.44 -4.98 -10.39
CA VAL A 201 5.72 -3.53 -10.44
C VAL A 201 6.73 -3.13 -9.37
N SER A 202 7.82 -2.49 -9.79
CA SER A 202 8.78 -1.93 -8.85
C SER A 202 8.30 -0.56 -8.37
N MET A 203 8.21 -0.37 -7.05
CA MET A 203 7.89 0.94 -6.45
C MET A 203 9.09 1.87 -6.35
N VAL A 204 10.31 1.32 -6.32
CA VAL A 204 11.52 2.05 -5.95
C VAL A 204 12.49 1.98 -7.12
N GLY A 205 12.86 3.15 -7.63
CA GLY A 205 13.90 3.29 -8.65
C GLY A 205 15.27 3.47 -8.00
N GLN A 206 16.09 4.38 -8.54
CA GLN A 206 17.38 4.82 -7.99
C GLN A 206 17.23 5.49 -6.60
N ASN A 207 16.91 4.68 -5.58
CA ASN A 207 16.75 5.07 -4.18
C ASN A 207 15.62 6.10 -3.91
N ARG A 208 14.62 6.16 -4.79
CA ARG A 208 13.43 7.02 -4.66
C ARG A 208 12.17 6.27 -5.08
N ILE A 209 11.04 6.62 -4.46
CA ILE A 209 9.72 6.17 -4.91
C ILE A 209 9.50 6.68 -6.33
N ARG A 210 9.09 5.79 -7.24
CA ARG A 210 8.80 6.12 -8.64
C ARG A 210 7.58 7.03 -8.73
N ASP A 211 7.52 7.80 -9.82
CA ASP A 211 6.39 8.68 -10.05
C ASP A 211 5.08 7.87 -10.15
N SER A 212 4.07 8.29 -9.39
CA SER A 212 2.78 7.59 -9.31
C SER A 212 2.04 7.48 -10.65
N ARG A 213 2.23 8.41 -11.58
CA ARG A 213 1.63 8.36 -12.92
C ARG A 213 2.30 7.29 -13.76
N ILE A 214 3.63 7.28 -13.79
CA ILE A 214 4.41 6.25 -14.51
C ILE A 214 4.03 4.85 -14.02
N LEU A 215 3.90 4.67 -12.70
CA LEU A 215 3.47 3.39 -12.14
C LEU A 215 2.04 3.00 -12.54
N ALA A 216 1.10 3.96 -12.53
CA ALA A 216 -0.27 3.69 -12.93
C ALA A 216 -0.36 3.32 -14.41
N ASP A 217 0.31 4.07 -15.29
CA ASP A 217 0.36 3.82 -16.73
C ASP A 217 0.95 2.41 -17.00
N GLU A 218 2.04 2.06 -16.34
CA GLU A 218 2.65 0.72 -16.43
C GLU A 218 1.67 -0.39 -16.04
N ILE A 219 0.90 -0.21 -14.95
CA ILE A 219 -0.08 -1.21 -14.50
C ILE A 219 -1.26 -1.30 -15.47
N PHE A 220 -1.74 -0.19 -16.03
CA PHE A 220 -2.81 -0.20 -17.03
C PHE A 220 -2.36 -0.88 -18.33
N ASP A 221 -1.13 -0.62 -18.78
CA ASP A 221 -0.56 -1.28 -19.95
C ASP A 221 -0.49 -2.79 -19.77
N LYS A 222 -0.12 -3.26 -18.56
CA LYS A 222 -0.16 -4.70 -18.23
C LYS A 222 -1.56 -5.29 -18.38
N LEU A 223 -2.64 -4.57 -18.12
CA LEU A 223 -3.99 -5.15 -18.29
C LEU A 223 -4.33 -5.45 -19.75
N ILE A 224 -3.77 -4.68 -20.69
CA ILE A 224 -4.12 -4.72 -22.10
C ILE A 224 -3.13 -5.58 -22.91
N GLN A 225 -1.84 -5.50 -22.58
CA GLN A 225 -0.77 -6.16 -23.34
C GLN A 225 -0.55 -7.61 -22.88
N SER A 226 -0.41 -8.53 -23.85
CA SER A 226 0.34 -9.79 -23.68
C SER A 226 1.83 -9.46 -23.58
N ALA A 227 2.60 -10.22 -22.80
CA ALA A 227 4.02 -9.97 -22.60
C ALA A 227 4.70 -9.93 -23.96
N SER A 228 5.28 -8.78 -24.30
CA SER A 228 6.08 -8.64 -25.51
C SER A 228 7.41 -9.34 -25.24
N TYR A 229 7.63 -10.49 -25.87
CA TYR A 229 8.92 -11.14 -25.89
C TYR A 229 9.96 -10.24 -26.56
N SER A 230 11.09 -10.03 -25.88
CA SER A 230 12.40 -9.85 -26.49
C SER A 230 13.36 -10.83 -25.83
#